data_AF-A0AA36EPB8-F1
#
_entry.id   AF-A0AA36EPB8-F1
#
_cell.length_a   1.000
_cell.length_b   1.000
_cell.length_c   1.000
_cell.angle_alpha   90.00
_cell.angle_beta   90.00
_cell.angle_gamma   90.00
#
_symmetry.space_group_name_H-M   'P 1'
#
loop_
_entity.id
_entity.type
_entity.pdbx_description
1 polymer ?
#
loop_
_entity_poly.entity_id
_entity_poly.type
_entity_poly.pdbx_seq_one_letter_code
_entity_poly.pdbx_strand_id
1 'polypeptide(L)'
;MSKSTIDKANPCDCGFPSRIWISTTKANPGKKFRVCPNSLMKDPKDKCDFWEWVDDDEEIITKNKNKKDEEHDFNTEVKIAILEHDFNDYKMKTDKELKYMM
;
A
#
# COMPACT_ATOMS: atom_id res chain seq x y z
N MET A 1 8.48 12.31 -4.20
CA MET A 1 7.38 11.37 -3.97
C MET A 1 6.65 11.78 -2.70
N SER A 2 5.33 11.90 -2.74
CA SER A 2 4.54 12.20 -1.54
C SER A 2 4.64 11.02 -0.58
N LYS A 3 5.19 11.24 0.61
CA LYS A 3 5.45 10.19 1.60
C LYS A 3 4.12 9.83 2.29
N SER A 4 3.76 8.55 2.31
CA SER A 4 2.63 8.03 3.10
C SER A 4 3.12 7.23 4.29
N THR A 5 2.30 7.15 5.34
CA THR A 5 2.58 6.39 6.57
C THR A 5 1.67 5.18 6.63
N ILE A 6 2.18 4.02 7.02
CA ILE A 6 1.37 2.81 7.19
C ILE A 6 0.64 2.89 8.54
N ASP A 7 -0.65 2.64 8.53
CA ASP A 7 -1.49 2.53 9.73
C ASP A 7 -1.96 1.07 9.88
N LYS A 8 -1.43 0.41 10.90
CA LYS A 8 -1.77 -0.99 11.23
C LYS A 8 -2.98 -1.10 12.17
N ALA A 9 -3.33 -0.02 12.87
CA ALA A 9 -4.44 -0.03 13.82
C ALA A 9 -5.78 0.07 13.11
N ASN A 10 -5.82 0.76 11.96
CA ASN A 10 -7.00 0.94 11.14
C ASN A 10 -6.80 0.27 9.77
N PRO A 11 -7.05 -1.05 9.64
CA PRO A 11 -6.98 -1.74 8.35
C PRO A 11 -8.12 -1.32 7.40
N CYS A 12 -7.93 -1.52 6.10
CA CYS A 12 -8.99 -1.34 5.11
C CYS A 12 -9.94 -2.54 5.02
N ASP A 13 -10.97 -2.44 4.18
CA ASP A 13 -11.96 -3.51 3.95
C ASP A 13 -11.38 -4.83 3.43
N CYS A 14 -10.18 -4.80 2.85
CA CYS A 14 -9.46 -6.01 2.44
C CYS A 14 -8.73 -6.72 3.60
N GLY A 15 -8.70 -6.10 4.80
CA GLY A 15 -7.93 -6.58 5.95
C GLY A 15 -6.44 -6.22 5.93
N PHE A 16 -5.99 -5.44 4.95
CA PHE A 16 -4.60 -4.96 4.89
C PHE A 16 -4.43 -3.65 5.67
N PRO A 17 -3.22 -3.35 6.20
CA PRO A 17 -2.92 -2.05 6.79
C PRO A 17 -3.21 -0.90 5.83
N SER A 18 -3.92 0.13 6.30
CA SER A 18 -4.20 1.30 5.48
C SER A 18 -2.95 2.21 5.37
N ARG A 19 -3.00 3.16 4.45
CA ARG A 19 -1.94 4.16 4.25
C ARG A 19 -2.50 5.56 4.46
N ILE A 20 -1.88 6.32 5.35
CA ILE A 20 -2.19 7.72 5.61
C ILE A 20 -1.41 8.61 4.64
N TRP A 21 -2.14 9.52 4.00
CA TRP A 21 -1.64 10.53 3.08
C TRP A 21 -2.03 11.92 3.59
N ILE A 22 -1.25 12.92 3.18
CA ILE A 22 -1.56 14.33 3.42
C ILE A 22 -2.10 14.91 2.12
N SER A 23 -3.31 15.47 2.16
CA SER A 23 -3.95 16.10 1.03
C SER A 23 -3.20 17.37 0.62
N THR A 24 -2.87 17.44 -0.67
CA THR A 24 -2.24 18.61 -1.32
C THR A 24 -3.24 19.40 -2.17
N THR A 25 -4.52 19.05 -2.11
CA THR A 25 -5.58 19.74 -2.86
C THR A 25 -5.81 21.13 -2.31
N LYS A 26 -6.16 22.09 -3.17
CA LYS A 26 -6.46 23.47 -2.76
C LYS A 26 -7.63 23.56 -1.77
N ALA A 27 -8.60 22.63 -1.86
CA ALA A 27 -9.77 22.60 -1.01
C ALA A 27 -9.49 22.04 0.39
N ASN A 28 -8.57 21.09 0.51
CA ASN A 28 -8.25 20.39 1.76
C ASN A 28 -6.74 20.34 2.02
N PRO A 29 -6.02 21.47 2.07
CA PRO A 29 -4.57 21.45 2.24
C PRO A 29 -4.19 20.93 3.63
N GLY A 30 -3.24 20.00 3.70
CA GLY A 30 -2.69 19.51 4.97
C GLY A 30 -3.54 18.48 5.71
N LYS A 31 -4.81 18.29 5.32
CA LYS A 31 -5.69 17.27 5.92
C LYS A 31 -5.18 15.87 5.64
N LYS A 32 -5.25 14.98 6.63
CA LYS A 32 -4.81 13.60 6.51
C LYS A 32 -5.96 12.68 6.18
N PHE A 33 -5.75 11.73 5.28
CA PHE A 33 -6.73 10.72 4.92
C PHE A 33 -6.04 9.37 4.78
N ARG A 34 -6.75 8.28 5.07
CA ARG A 34 -6.25 6.91 4.91
C ARG A 34 -6.94 6.22 3.73
N VAL A 35 -6.19 5.38 3.02
CA VAL A 35 -6.68 4.59 1.88
C VAL A 35 -6.11 3.18 1.87
N CYS A 36 -6.77 2.28 1.15
CA CYS A 36 -6.24 0.94 0.88
C CYS A 36 -5.00 1.02 -0.05
N PRO A 37 -3.96 0.18 0.18
CA PRO A 37 -2.85 0.04 -0.77
C PRO A 37 -3.28 -0.37 -2.18
N ASN A 38 -4.42 -1.07 -2.33
CA ASN A 38 -4.96 -1.52 -3.62
C ASN A 38 -5.95 -0.52 -4.25
N SER A 39 -6.07 0.71 -3.72
CA SER A 39 -7.02 1.72 -4.21
C SER A 39 -6.78 2.16 -5.66
N LEU A 40 -5.57 1.94 -6.20
CA LEU A 40 -5.18 2.29 -7.57
C LEU A 40 -5.09 1.08 -8.52
N MET A 41 -5.54 -0.11 -8.10
CA MET A 41 -5.56 -1.28 -8.97
C MET A 41 -6.47 -1.02 -10.18
N LYS A 42 -6.05 -1.53 -11.35
CA LYS A 42 -6.77 -1.33 -12.62
C LYS A 42 -7.99 -2.22 -12.76
N ASP A 43 -7.91 -3.45 -12.24
CA ASP A 43 -9.06 -4.36 -12.24
C ASP A 43 -10.03 -3.95 -11.12
N PRO A 44 -11.31 -3.66 -11.43
CA PRO A 44 -12.30 -3.32 -10.42
C PRO A 44 -12.49 -4.40 -9.35
N LYS A 45 -12.21 -5.67 -9.63
CA LYS A 45 -12.34 -6.78 -8.66
C LYS A 45 -11.26 -6.74 -7.59
N ASP A 46 -10.08 -6.22 -7.94
CA ASP A 46 -8.92 -6.13 -7.04
C ASP A 46 -8.78 -4.74 -6.42
N LYS A 47 -9.59 -3.78 -6.87
CA LYS A 47 -9.64 -2.42 -6.34
C LYS A 47 -10.44 -2.37 -5.04
N CYS A 48 -9.91 -1.64 -4.08
CA CYS A 48 -10.59 -1.37 -2.81
C CYS A 48 -10.84 0.14 -2.68
N ASP A 49 -12.10 0.50 -2.46
CA ASP A 49 -12.54 1.88 -2.36
C ASP A 49 -12.48 2.45 -0.93
N PHE A 50 -11.87 1.72 0.00
CA PHE A 50 -11.67 2.20 1.37
C PHE A 50 -10.96 3.56 1.39
N TRP A 51 -11.62 4.53 2.02
CA TRP A 51 -11.15 5.89 2.20
C TRP A 51 -11.80 6.50 3.44
N GLU A 52 -11.00 7.11 4.31
CA GLU A 52 -11.49 7.82 5.50
C GLU A 52 -10.63 9.04 5.82
N TRP A 53 -11.22 10.05 6.45
CA TRP A 53 -10.46 11.12 7.08
C TRP A 53 -9.77 10.60 8.33
N VAL A 54 -8.58 11.13 8.61
CA VAL A 54 -7.89 10.92 9.89
C VAL A 54 -8.09 12.19 10.70
N ASP A 55 -8.76 12.08 11.83
CA ASP A 55 -8.96 13.21 12.74
C ASP A 55 -7.62 13.68 13.33
N ASP A 56 -7.49 14.98 13.60
CA ASP A 56 -6.25 15.57 14.11
C ASP A 56 -5.86 15.02 15.49
N ASP A 57 -6.85 14.54 16.26
CA ASP A 57 -6.70 13.96 17.59
C ASP A 57 -6.27 12.49 17.56
N GLU A 58 -6.30 11.83 16.40
CA GLU A 58 -5.71 10.49 16.28
C GLU A 58 -4.19 10.61 16.36
N GLU A 59 -3.62 10.13 17.48
CA GLU A 59 -2.18 9.93 17.62
C GLU A 59 -1.70 8.87 16.61
N ILE A 60 -1.38 9.32 15.40
CA ILE A 60 -0.65 8.51 14.44
C ILE A 60 0.70 8.24 15.08
N ILE A 61 0.91 7.00 15.52
CA ILE A 61 2.15 6.53 16.15
C ILE A 61 3.28 6.61 15.10
N THR A 62 3.81 7.81 14.91
CA THR A 62 5.05 8.04 14.20
C THR A 62 6.15 7.60 15.16
N LYS A 63 6.65 6.38 14.99
CA LYS A 63 7.88 5.93 15.69
C LYS A 63 9.08 6.73 15.16
N ASN A 64 9.17 7.99 15.54
CA ASN A 64 10.44 8.71 15.62
C ASN A 64 11.10 8.31 16.93
N LYS A 65 11.86 7.21 16.92
CA LYS A 65 12.88 6.98 17.96
C LYS A 65 14.24 6.89 17.28
N ASN A 66 15.04 7.92 17.51
CA ASN A 66 16.46 7.98 17.21
C ASN A 66 17.16 6.68 17.62
N LYS A 67 17.49 5.82 16.64
CA LYS A 67 18.61 4.89 16.70
C LYS A 67 19.18 4.80 15.29
N LYS A 68 20.46 5.19 15.14
CA LYS A 68 21.34 4.64 14.09
C LYS A 68 21.13 3.14 14.12
N ASP A 69 20.77 2.51 13.01
CA ASP A 69 21.02 1.10 12.66
C ASP A 69 20.34 0.87 11.30
N GLU A 70 21.17 0.55 10.30
CA GLU A 70 20.85 0.04 8.95
C GLU A 70 19.61 0.61 8.25
N GLU A 71 19.87 1.40 7.20
CA GLU A 71 18.96 1.54 6.07
C GLU A 71 18.77 0.17 5.40
N HIS A 72 18.09 -0.76 6.07
CA HIS A 72 17.50 -1.91 5.41
C HIS A 72 16.41 -1.33 4.54
N ASP A 73 16.79 -1.12 3.28
CA ASP A 73 16.02 -0.44 2.24
C ASP A 73 14.64 -1.10 2.15
N PHE A 74 13.67 -0.60 2.91
CA PHE A 74 12.28 -1.07 2.91
C PHE A 74 11.62 -0.90 1.52
N ASN A 75 12.22 -0.03 0.68
CA ASN A 75 11.92 0.03 -0.74
C ASN A 75 12.26 -1.30 -1.44
N THR A 76 13.34 -1.97 -1.05
CA THR A 76 13.71 -3.29 -1.56
C THR A 76 12.74 -4.37 -1.12
N GLU A 77 12.24 -4.38 0.12
CA GLU A 77 11.19 -5.35 0.55
C GLU A 77 9.90 -5.18 -0.26
N VAL A 78 9.45 -3.95 -0.47
CA VAL A 78 8.26 -3.67 -1.29
C VAL A 78 8.50 -4.04 -2.76
N LYS A 79 9.70 -3.76 -3.30
CA LYS A 79 10.08 -4.18 -4.65
C LYS A 79 10.14 -5.69 -4.80
N ILE A 80 10.66 -6.42 -3.80
CA ILE A 80 10.69 -7.88 -3.77
C ILE A 80 9.26 -8.42 -3.82
N ALA A 81 8.36 -7.93 -2.97
CA ALA A 81 6.97 -8.38 -2.95
C ALA A 81 6.24 -8.14 -4.28
N ILE A 82 6.49 -7.01 -4.94
CA ILE A 82 5.94 -6.72 -6.28
C ILE A 82 6.52 -7.70 -7.32
N LEU A 83 7.82 -7.93 -7.30
CA LEU A 83 8.47 -8.86 -8.23
C LEU A 83 8.03 -10.31 -8.02
N GLU A 84 7.81 -10.74 -6.78
CA GLU A 84 7.28 -12.07 -6.47
C GLU A 84 5.87 -12.26 -7.01
N HIS A 85 5.02 -11.23 -6.88
CA HIS A 85 3.68 -11.24 -7.47
C HIS A 85 3.76 -11.36 -9.00
N ASP A 86 4.54 -10.50 -9.64
CA ASP A 86 4.70 -10.50 -11.10
C ASP A 86 5.24 -11.85 -11.61
N PHE A 87 6.23 -12.44 -10.91
CA PHE A 87 6.78 -13.74 -11.28
C PHE A 87 5.73 -14.85 -11.20
N ASN A 88 4.90 -14.86 -10.15
CA ASN A 88 3.84 -15.84 -10.01
C ASN A 88 2.79 -15.72 -11.12
N ASP A 89 2.44 -14.50 -11.53
CA ASP A 89 1.53 -14.26 -12.66
C ASP A 89 2.09 -14.80 -13.98
N TYR A 90 3.38 -14.58 -14.25
CA TYR A 90 4.03 -15.12 -15.43
C TYR A 90 4.10 -16.65 -15.40
N LYS A 91 4.38 -17.23 -14.24
CA LYS A 91 4.40 -18.68 -14.06
C LYS A 91 3.04 -19.30 -14.34
N MET A 92 1.97 -18.74 -13.76
CA MET A 92 0.60 -19.20 -14.03
C MET A 92 0.21 -19.09 -15.50
N LYS A 93 0.58 -18.00 -16.18
CA LYS A 93 0.35 -17.84 -17.63
C LYS A 93 1.09 -18.91 -18.42
N THR A 94 2.35 -19.17 -18.10
CA THR A 94 3.16 -20.16 -18.79
C THR A 94 2.64 -21.58 -18.57
N ASP A 95 2.29 -21.93 -17.33
CA ASP A 95 1.70 -23.24 -16.98
C ASP A 95 0.36 -23.46 -17.69
N LYS A 96 -0.44 -22.38 -17.82
CA LYS A 96 -1.68 -22.40 -18.58
C LYS A 96 -1.43 -22.65 -20.06
N GLU A 97 -0.53 -21.90 -20.70
CA GLU A 97 -0.17 -22.09 -22.11
C GLU A 97 0.41 -23.50 -22.37
N LEU A 98 1.28 -24.01 -21.48
CA LEU A 98 1.84 -25.36 -21.57
C LEU A 98 0.75 -26.44 -21.53
N LYS A 99 -0.27 -26.25 -20.70
CA LYS A 99 -1.43 -27.15 -20.60
C LYS A 99 -2.32 -27.13 -21.85
N TYR A 100 -2.35 -26.04 -22.61
CA TYR A 100 -3.11 -25.96 -23.87
C TYR A 100 -2.30 -26.46 -25.08
N MET A 101 -0.99 -26.70 -24.94
CA MET A 101 -0.10 -27.20 -25.99
C MET A 101 0.24 -28.69 -25.88
N MET A 102 -0.22 -29.40 -24.85
CA MET A 102 -0.17 -30.87 -24.69
C MET A 102 -1.56 -31.48 -24.87
#